data_AF-A0A2E2EJ34-F1
#
_entry.id   AF-A0A2E2EJ34-F1
#
_cell.length_a   1.000
_cell.length_b   1.000
_cell.length_c   1.000
_cell.angle_alpha   90.00
_cell.angle_beta   90.00
_cell.angle_gamma   90.00
#
_symmetry.space_group_name_H-M   'P 1'
#
loop_
_entity.id
_entity.type
_entity.pdbx_description
1 polymer ?
#
loop_
_entity_poly.entity_id
_entity_poly.type
_entity_poly.pdbx_seq_one_letter_code
_entity_poly.pdbx_strand_id
1 'polypeptide(L)'
;MFKSLSKYFVIFLVAIFSFTTMAKERPIDWDGNIYKIINNYTKVHRKFFKKVCQPKVEPMYMKLLREYRGQGYYLPKLGDNIDRQAIISNLHHFSKKIRFIDKQIERLKKTKKLIKFELLHNELNEIVESLLDLKKQNHLAISEDRKKRILNESRSALKRLKKQFEIYTDQIHFLKSYGFPNDFLEYRKKYEKYKHLEGKANKKIANKTYFFRKIVEDGALDPNKTRPDKYIRTTLDTLYLNIQKEEDFLSENVRYDLEWIERNIERIMDRGKRVILSRLEEWKERTEKNFKFYQELVQLKNKDKAKKLVKKENEATHRLKEFVYKKQAEVYEFWTKQSTLNKALFALETILVHEVGVIDGEHGLERQSVTQVVLNRYHDDFYNQLEPDQPIVKYISDDIDIEDEHWLNVLFKIGEFSFTYHYIPAVAGIYCPDMSRRGRSIRKKNLKIALKAIKNYDTSFNAFRYFSRVSMLGKIDMSTVWTGYERLPEMVGYKATKQRKLISYYLADKYQYLYTFKSRRGITYTVLKIDGTTYSMRWEKGSPVFYDYRNPHYFTYFSKKN
;
A
#
# COMPACT_ATOMS: atom_id res chain seq x y z
N MET A 1 -19.24 -7.23 80.82
CA MET A 1 -17.79 -7.47 80.68
C MET A 1 -17.56 -8.03 79.28
N PHE A 2 -17.40 -7.15 78.29
CA PHE A 2 -16.12 -6.64 77.77
C PHE A 2 -15.30 -7.65 76.94
N LYS A 3 -15.05 -7.23 75.69
CA LYS A 3 -14.12 -7.72 74.64
C LYS A 3 -14.76 -8.66 73.61
N SER A 4 -15.26 -8.18 72.46
CA SER A 4 -14.63 -7.40 71.37
C SER A 4 -13.38 -8.05 70.80
N LEU A 5 -13.48 -8.62 69.60
CA LEU A 5 -12.63 -8.28 68.45
C LEU A 5 -13.11 -8.97 67.16
N SER A 6 -13.16 -8.17 66.08
CA SER A 6 -13.18 -8.56 64.66
C SER A 6 -14.48 -9.19 64.13
N LYS A 7 -15.46 -8.48 63.52
CA LYS A 7 -15.44 -7.48 62.44
C LYS A 7 -14.71 -7.94 61.18
N TYR A 8 -15.53 -8.27 60.16
CA TYR A 8 -15.23 -8.49 58.75
C TYR A 8 -14.54 -9.79 58.37
N PHE A 9 -15.31 -10.83 58.01
CA PHE A 9 -14.85 -11.80 57.01
C PHE A 9 -16.04 -12.40 56.24
N VAL A 10 -16.12 -11.99 54.96
CA VAL A 10 -16.64 -12.75 53.81
C VAL A 10 -18.16 -12.87 53.65
N ILE A 11 -18.75 -11.75 53.21
CA ILE A 11 -19.74 -11.79 52.12
C ILE A 11 -18.93 -11.90 50.82
N PHE A 12 -18.80 -13.10 50.26
CA PHE A 12 -18.33 -13.30 48.89
C PHE A 12 -19.00 -14.56 48.31
N LEU A 13 -20.32 -14.51 48.20
CA LEU A 13 -21.07 -15.41 47.34
C LEU A 13 -20.82 -14.98 45.89
N VAL A 14 -19.69 -15.45 45.37
CA VAL A 14 -19.49 -16.05 44.05
C VAL A 14 -20.56 -15.67 43.01
N ALA A 15 -20.61 -14.39 42.64
CA ALA A 15 -20.99 -14.00 41.29
C ALA A 15 -19.76 -14.30 40.42
N ILE A 16 -19.62 -15.56 39.99
CA ILE A 16 -18.82 -15.88 38.81
C ILE A 16 -19.57 -15.21 37.66
N PHE A 17 -19.24 -13.94 37.44
CA PHE A 17 -19.23 -13.37 36.11
C PHE A 17 -18.28 -14.27 35.31
N SER A 18 -18.89 -15.30 34.72
CA SER A 18 -18.32 -15.95 33.56
C SER A 18 -18.21 -14.83 32.53
N PHE A 19 -17.08 -14.14 32.51
CA PHE A 19 -16.55 -13.59 31.27
C PHE A 19 -16.25 -14.80 30.38
N THR A 20 -17.32 -15.45 29.89
CA THR A 20 -17.25 -16.07 28.59
C THR A 20 -16.94 -14.89 27.69
N THR A 21 -15.67 -14.69 27.37
CA THR A 21 -15.31 -14.13 26.08
C THR A 21 -16.13 -14.97 25.10
N MET A 22 -17.26 -14.46 24.62
CA MET A 22 -18.02 -15.11 23.56
C MET A 22 -16.99 -15.29 22.45
N ALA A 23 -16.53 -16.53 22.26
CA ALA A 23 -15.68 -16.84 21.13
C ALA A 23 -16.48 -16.40 19.92
N LYS A 24 -15.96 -15.42 19.17
CA LYS A 24 -16.67 -14.88 17.99
C LYS A 24 -17.13 -16.08 17.16
N GLU A 25 -18.44 -16.24 17.08
CA GLU A 25 -19.05 -17.33 16.34
C GLU A 25 -18.65 -17.19 14.87
N ARG A 26 -18.55 -18.30 14.15
CA ARG A 26 -18.11 -18.24 12.75
C ARG A 26 -19.11 -17.39 11.95
N PRO A 27 -18.65 -16.54 11.01
CA PRO A 27 -19.55 -15.73 10.17
C PRO A 27 -20.62 -16.54 9.42
N ILE A 28 -20.29 -17.78 9.06
CA ILE A 28 -21.17 -18.71 8.38
C ILE A 28 -20.59 -20.13 8.50
N ASP A 29 -21.46 -21.13 8.67
CA ASP A 29 -21.08 -22.54 8.56
C ASP A 29 -21.40 -23.10 7.17
N TRP A 30 -20.58 -24.08 6.74
CA TRP A 30 -20.82 -24.82 5.50
C TRP A 30 -20.26 -26.23 5.63
N ASP A 31 -20.92 -27.17 4.96
CA ASP A 31 -20.54 -28.58 4.94
C ASP A 31 -20.49 -29.18 3.54
N GLY A 32 -19.91 -30.37 3.45
CA GLY A 32 -19.79 -31.15 2.22
C GLY A 32 -18.49 -30.93 1.46
N ASN A 33 -18.52 -31.27 0.16
CA ASN A 33 -17.32 -31.29 -0.67
C ASN A 33 -16.99 -29.90 -1.24
N ILE A 34 -15.81 -29.36 -0.91
CA ILE A 34 -15.29 -28.06 -1.39
C ILE A 34 -15.40 -27.92 -2.91
N TYR A 35 -15.07 -28.96 -3.67
CA TYR A 35 -15.09 -28.91 -5.13
C TYR A 35 -16.51 -28.80 -5.68
N LYS A 36 -17.48 -29.46 -5.03
CA LYS A 36 -18.91 -29.36 -5.38
C LYS A 36 -19.44 -27.94 -5.13
N ILE A 37 -19.10 -27.36 -3.99
CA ILE A 37 -19.46 -25.97 -3.63
C ILE A 37 -18.88 -24.99 -4.65
N ILE A 38 -17.58 -25.09 -4.95
CA ILE A 38 -16.92 -24.23 -5.94
C ILE A 38 -17.56 -24.36 -7.33
N ASN A 39 -17.93 -25.57 -7.74
CA ASN A 39 -18.58 -25.80 -9.02
C ASN A 39 -19.98 -25.15 -9.06
N ASN A 40 -20.75 -25.28 -7.98
CA ASN A 40 -22.07 -24.65 -7.85
C ASN A 40 -21.96 -23.12 -7.86
N TYR A 41 -21.06 -22.55 -7.07
CA TYR A 41 -20.75 -21.12 -7.10
C TYR A 41 -20.34 -20.67 -8.52
N THR A 42 -19.49 -21.45 -9.21
CA THR A 42 -19.06 -21.12 -10.59
C THR A 42 -20.25 -21.04 -11.56
N LYS A 43 -21.29 -21.87 -11.39
CA LYS A 43 -22.50 -21.78 -12.21
C LYS A 43 -23.25 -20.48 -11.94
N VAL A 44 -23.42 -20.10 -10.67
CA VAL A 44 -24.05 -18.83 -10.26
C VAL A 44 -23.25 -17.64 -10.77
N HIS A 45 -21.93 -17.64 -10.56
CA HIS A 45 -21.03 -16.61 -11.05
C HIS A 45 -21.07 -16.48 -12.59
N ARG A 46 -21.25 -17.57 -13.34
CA ARG A 46 -21.42 -17.46 -14.81
C ARG A 46 -22.75 -16.78 -15.18
N LYS A 47 -23.82 -17.02 -14.42
CA LYS A 47 -25.10 -16.32 -14.61
C LYS A 47 -24.95 -14.83 -14.28
N PHE A 48 -24.29 -14.51 -13.16
CA PHE A 48 -23.90 -13.16 -12.76
C PHE A 48 -23.16 -12.44 -13.90
N PHE A 49 -22.06 -13.02 -14.38
CA PHE A 49 -21.24 -12.43 -15.44
C PHE A 49 -22.06 -12.14 -16.70
N LYS A 50 -22.91 -13.09 -17.14
CA LYS A 50 -23.77 -12.91 -18.32
C LYS A 50 -24.81 -11.80 -18.12
N LYS A 51 -25.33 -11.65 -16.90
CA LYS A 51 -26.37 -10.64 -16.59
C LYS A 51 -25.77 -9.23 -16.52
N VAL A 52 -24.67 -9.08 -15.79
CA VAL A 52 -24.12 -7.77 -15.41
C VAL A 52 -23.02 -7.30 -16.37
N CYS A 53 -22.14 -8.19 -16.85
CA CYS A 53 -21.06 -7.85 -17.78
C CYS A 53 -21.46 -8.07 -19.25
N GLN A 54 -22.32 -7.21 -19.77
CA GLN A 54 -22.64 -7.22 -21.20
C GLN A 54 -21.46 -6.68 -22.04
N PRO A 55 -21.31 -7.07 -23.32
CA PRO A 55 -20.13 -6.72 -24.14
C PRO A 55 -19.74 -5.24 -24.21
N LYS A 56 -20.69 -4.30 -24.01
CA LYS A 56 -20.45 -2.85 -24.05
C LYS A 56 -20.07 -2.23 -22.71
N VAL A 57 -20.15 -2.97 -21.59
CA VAL A 57 -19.97 -2.43 -20.23
C VAL A 57 -18.53 -1.99 -19.99
N GLU A 58 -17.54 -2.85 -20.23
CA GLU A 58 -16.13 -2.50 -20.06
C GLU A 58 -15.64 -1.42 -21.05
N PRO A 59 -15.97 -1.48 -22.36
CA PRO A 59 -15.68 -0.37 -23.27
C PRO A 59 -16.30 0.98 -22.85
N MET A 60 -17.53 0.96 -22.33
CA MET A 60 -18.18 2.17 -21.82
C MET A 60 -17.44 2.72 -20.59
N TYR A 61 -17.07 1.86 -19.64
CA TYR A 61 -16.24 2.26 -18.50
C TYR A 61 -14.94 2.92 -18.97
N MET A 62 -14.22 2.30 -19.89
CA MET A 62 -12.95 2.84 -20.42
C MET A 62 -13.14 4.15 -21.18
N LYS A 63 -14.28 4.36 -21.86
CA LYS A 63 -14.64 5.64 -22.46
C LYS A 63 -14.83 6.72 -21.39
N LEU A 64 -15.69 6.47 -20.40
CA LEU A 64 -15.98 7.42 -19.32
C LEU A 64 -14.74 7.72 -18.47
N LEU A 65 -13.89 6.73 -18.23
CA LEU A 65 -12.63 6.91 -17.51
C LEU A 65 -11.65 7.80 -18.28
N ARG A 66 -11.58 7.68 -19.62
CA ARG A 66 -10.78 8.58 -20.46
C ARG A 66 -11.32 10.01 -20.45
N GLU A 67 -12.64 10.18 -20.51
CA GLU A 67 -13.28 11.49 -20.41
C GLU A 67 -13.02 12.15 -19.05
N TYR A 68 -13.13 11.38 -17.96
CA TYR A 68 -12.83 11.82 -16.59
C TYR A 68 -11.37 12.25 -16.43
N ARG A 69 -10.42 11.48 -16.96
CA ARG A 69 -8.98 11.81 -16.90
C ARG A 69 -8.63 13.03 -17.75
N GLY A 70 -9.42 13.31 -18.79
CA GLY A 70 -9.26 14.45 -19.68
C GLY A 70 -7.86 14.53 -20.28
N GLN A 71 -7.28 15.72 -20.27
CA GLN A 71 -5.94 15.98 -20.80
C GLN A 71 -4.81 15.70 -19.80
N GLY A 72 -5.13 15.25 -18.58
CA GLY A 72 -4.16 14.98 -17.52
C GLY A 72 -3.76 16.20 -16.67
N TYR A 73 -4.34 17.38 -16.91
CA TYR A 73 -4.20 18.53 -16.02
C TYR A 73 -5.06 18.36 -14.77
N TYR A 74 -4.55 18.79 -13.62
CA TYR A 74 -5.32 18.82 -12.38
C TYR A 74 -5.94 20.21 -12.19
N LEU A 75 -7.26 20.27 -12.08
CA LEU A 75 -7.99 21.51 -11.82
C LEU A 75 -8.35 21.57 -10.32
N PRO A 76 -7.75 22.47 -9.52
CA PRO A 76 -8.18 22.66 -8.14
C PRO A 76 -9.55 23.33 -8.12
N LYS A 77 -10.55 22.67 -7.53
CA LYS A 77 -11.96 23.07 -7.62
C LYS A 77 -12.45 23.72 -6.33
N LEU A 78 -13.22 24.79 -6.46
CA LEU A 78 -13.91 25.46 -5.36
C LEU A 78 -15.38 25.68 -5.78
N GLY A 79 -16.22 24.68 -5.51
CA GLY A 79 -17.55 24.58 -6.12
C GLY A 79 -17.43 24.38 -7.64
N ASP A 80 -18.23 25.13 -8.40
CA ASP A 80 -18.19 25.12 -9.87
C ASP A 80 -17.12 26.03 -10.49
N ASN A 81 -16.26 26.60 -9.65
CA ASN A 81 -15.19 27.47 -10.09
C ASN A 81 -13.83 26.84 -9.85
N ILE A 82 -12.84 27.32 -10.58
CA ILE A 82 -11.45 26.99 -10.32
C ILE A 82 -10.91 27.81 -9.13
N ASP A 83 -10.17 27.16 -8.25
CA ASP A 83 -9.41 27.81 -7.20
C ASP A 83 -8.14 28.44 -7.78
N ARG A 84 -8.28 29.64 -8.35
CA ARG A 84 -7.15 30.38 -8.96
C ARG A 84 -6.04 30.63 -7.96
N GLN A 85 -6.37 30.87 -6.69
CA GLN A 85 -5.37 31.18 -5.67
C GLN A 85 -4.48 29.96 -5.36
N ALA A 86 -5.04 28.75 -5.36
CA ALA A 86 -4.26 27.52 -5.27
C ALA A 86 -3.25 27.40 -6.44
N ILE A 87 -3.63 27.81 -7.65
CA ILE A 87 -2.73 27.79 -8.81
C ILE A 87 -1.68 28.91 -8.71
N ILE A 88 -2.10 30.17 -8.52
CA ILE A 88 -1.23 31.35 -8.46
C ILE A 88 -0.14 31.16 -7.41
N SER A 89 -0.51 30.72 -6.20
CA SER A 89 0.45 30.51 -5.11
C SER A 89 1.51 29.45 -5.41
N ASN A 90 1.25 28.54 -6.35
CA ASN A 90 2.16 27.48 -6.75
C ASN A 90 2.79 27.69 -8.14
N LEU A 91 2.34 28.68 -8.91
CA LEU A 91 2.71 28.85 -10.31
C LEU A 91 4.22 29.07 -10.50
N HIS A 92 4.84 29.75 -9.53
CA HIS A 92 6.29 29.98 -9.48
C HIS A 92 7.13 28.69 -9.36
N HIS A 93 6.54 27.57 -8.90
CA HIS A 93 7.25 26.29 -8.85
C HIS A 93 7.51 25.72 -10.25
N PHE A 94 6.66 25.99 -11.24
CA PHE A 94 6.89 25.53 -12.61
C PHE A 94 8.15 26.16 -13.22
N SER A 95 8.33 27.48 -13.09
CA SER A 95 9.51 28.15 -13.60
C SER A 95 10.79 27.72 -12.87
N LYS A 96 10.73 27.54 -11.55
CA LYS A 96 11.83 26.95 -10.77
C LYS A 96 12.14 25.51 -11.22
N LYS A 97 11.12 24.71 -11.51
CA LYS A 97 11.27 23.33 -11.97
C LYS A 97 11.87 23.24 -13.37
N ILE A 98 11.45 24.08 -14.31
CA ILE A 98 12.06 24.15 -15.65
C ILE A 98 13.56 24.45 -15.53
N ARG A 99 13.94 25.49 -14.76
CA ARG A 99 15.36 25.81 -14.50
C ARG A 99 16.12 24.67 -13.84
N PHE A 100 15.48 23.95 -12.91
CA PHE A 100 16.08 22.78 -12.28
C PHE A 100 16.37 21.68 -13.31
N ILE A 101 15.40 21.35 -14.18
CA ILE A 101 15.55 20.33 -15.22
C ILE A 101 16.64 20.75 -16.22
N ASP A 102 16.65 22.02 -16.66
CA ASP A 102 17.70 22.58 -17.51
C ASP A 102 19.08 22.39 -16.91
N LYS A 103 19.26 22.71 -15.62
CA LYS A 103 20.53 22.49 -14.92
C LYS A 103 20.95 21.02 -14.93
N GLN A 104 20.01 20.08 -14.80
CA GLN A 104 20.32 18.65 -14.89
C GLN A 104 20.72 18.24 -16.31
N ILE A 105 20.01 18.73 -17.33
CA ILE A 105 20.33 18.50 -18.75
C ILE A 105 21.74 19.01 -19.05
N GLU A 106 22.05 20.25 -18.67
CA GLU A 106 23.35 20.87 -18.95
C GLU A 106 24.49 20.18 -18.21
N ARG A 107 24.29 19.79 -16.95
CA ARG A 107 25.27 18.99 -16.20
C ARG A 107 25.50 17.64 -16.89
N LEU A 108 24.44 16.96 -17.32
CA LEU A 108 24.54 15.65 -17.97
C LEU A 108 25.18 15.73 -19.37
N LYS A 109 24.91 16.80 -20.14
CA LYS A 109 25.57 17.05 -21.43
C LYS A 109 27.09 17.18 -21.27
N LYS A 110 27.55 17.92 -20.25
CA LYS A 110 28.97 18.12 -19.93
C LYS A 110 29.68 16.83 -19.47
N THR A 111 28.94 15.87 -18.90
CA THR A 111 29.49 14.56 -18.51
C THR A 111 29.86 13.73 -19.74
N LYS A 112 31.16 13.52 -20.02
CA LYS A 112 31.62 12.75 -21.19
C LYS A 112 31.04 11.33 -21.23
N LYS A 113 31.16 10.60 -20.11
CA LYS A 113 30.66 9.23 -19.94
C LYS A 113 30.03 9.10 -18.56
N LEU A 114 28.93 8.36 -18.46
CA LEU A 114 28.34 8.03 -17.17
C LEU A 114 29.30 7.14 -16.38
N ILE A 115 29.35 7.37 -15.07
CA ILE A 115 30.03 6.46 -14.14
C ILE A 115 29.35 5.10 -14.25
N LYS A 116 30.13 4.02 -14.22
CA LYS A 116 29.60 2.65 -14.18
C LYS A 116 28.82 2.44 -12.88
N PHE A 117 27.66 1.79 -12.95
CA PHE A 117 26.80 1.62 -11.78
C PHE A 117 27.52 0.87 -10.64
N GLU A 118 28.33 -0.13 -11.00
CA GLU A 118 29.10 -0.94 -10.05
C GLU A 118 30.03 -0.07 -9.20
N LEU A 119 30.68 0.94 -9.81
CA LEU A 119 31.56 1.86 -9.08
C LEU A 119 30.79 2.76 -8.11
N LEU A 120 29.54 3.11 -8.42
CA LEU A 120 28.69 3.92 -7.54
C LEU A 120 28.17 3.10 -6.35
N HIS A 121 27.85 1.82 -6.62
CA HIS A 121 27.19 0.94 -5.67
C HIS A 121 28.16 0.27 -4.69
N ASN A 122 29.36 -0.12 -5.13
CA ASN A 122 30.29 -0.91 -4.31
C ASN A 122 30.59 -0.27 -2.95
N GLU A 123 30.92 1.02 -2.91
CA GLU A 123 31.24 1.73 -1.66
C GLU A 123 30.02 1.80 -0.70
N LEU A 124 28.81 2.01 -1.24
CA LEU A 124 27.59 1.97 -0.43
C LEU A 124 27.33 0.57 0.12
N ASN A 125 27.48 -0.45 -0.74
CA ASN A 125 27.23 -1.83 -0.37
C ASN A 125 28.17 -2.29 0.73
N GLU A 126 29.47 -1.96 0.66
CA GLU A 126 30.43 -2.27 1.72
C GLU A 126 30.03 -1.67 3.08
N ILE A 127 29.55 -0.43 3.10
CA ILE A 127 29.07 0.20 4.34
C ILE A 127 27.81 -0.50 4.85
N VAL A 128 26.89 -0.88 3.97
CA VAL A 128 25.66 -1.60 4.33
C VAL A 128 25.97 -2.98 4.90
N GLU A 129 26.86 -3.75 4.25
CA GLU A 129 27.30 -5.05 4.75
C GLU A 129 27.96 -4.93 6.12
N SER A 130 28.83 -3.92 6.32
CA SER A 130 29.42 -3.62 7.63
C SER A 130 28.35 -3.29 8.69
N LEU A 131 27.33 -2.50 8.36
CA LEU A 131 26.23 -2.19 9.27
C LEU A 131 25.39 -3.43 9.64
N LEU A 132 25.16 -4.33 8.69
CA LEU A 132 24.44 -5.57 8.92
C LEU A 132 25.26 -6.54 9.80
N ASP A 133 26.57 -6.58 9.60
CA ASP A 133 27.47 -7.36 10.46
C ASP A 133 27.52 -6.79 11.89
N LEU A 134 27.64 -5.48 12.06
CA LEU A 134 27.54 -4.84 13.39
C LEU A 134 26.21 -5.18 14.08
N LYS A 135 25.11 -5.20 13.32
CA LYS A 135 23.79 -5.59 13.83
C LYS A 135 23.74 -7.06 14.26
N LYS A 136 24.38 -7.96 13.51
CA LYS A 136 24.55 -9.38 13.85
C LYS A 136 25.38 -9.53 15.12
N GLN A 137 26.53 -8.87 15.18
CA GLN A 137 27.42 -8.91 16.35
C GLN A 137 26.71 -8.41 17.61
N ASN A 138 25.94 -7.31 17.50
CA ASN A 138 25.18 -6.78 18.63
C ASN A 138 24.10 -7.76 19.12
N HIS A 139 23.43 -8.46 18.19
CA HIS A 139 22.43 -9.47 18.52
C HIS A 139 23.04 -10.68 19.25
N LEU A 140 24.25 -11.10 18.85
CA LEU A 140 24.96 -12.25 19.42
C LEU A 140 25.75 -11.91 20.69
N ALA A 141 26.01 -10.63 20.97
CA ALA A 141 26.78 -10.21 22.12
C ALA A 141 26.03 -10.48 23.43
N ILE A 142 26.73 -11.09 24.39
CA ILE A 142 26.19 -11.38 25.74
C ILE A 142 26.40 -10.18 26.67
N SER A 143 27.59 -9.57 26.67
CA SER A 143 27.91 -8.47 27.59
C SER A 143 27.39 -7.12 27.11
N GLU A 144 26.81 -6.37 28.03
CA GLU A 144 26.26 -5.03 27.75
C GLU A 144 27.35 -4.03 27.33
N ASP A 145 28.57 -4.14 27.88
CA ASP A 145 29.68 -3.29 27.46
C ASP A 145 30.09 -3.53 26.00
N ARG A 146 30.05 -4.78 25.54
CA ARG A 146 30.29 -5.11 24.14
C ARG A 146 29.18 -4.58 23.24
N LYS A 147 27.91 -4.72 23.65
CA LYS A 147 26.77 -4.14 22.91
C LYS A 147 26.90 -2.62 22.77
N LYS A 148 27.28 -1.91 23.86
CA LYS A 148 27.51 -0.46 23.83
C LYS A 148 28.63 -0.07 22.87
N ARG A 149 29.74 -0.82 22.82
CA ARG A 149 30.84 -0.59 21.86
C ARG A 149 30.37 -0.76 20.42
N ILE A 150 29.70 -1.87 20.12
CA ILE A 150 29.15 -2.16 18.79
C ILE A 150 28.13 -1.09 18.36
N LEU A 151 27.30 -0.62 19.29
CA LEU A 151 26.35 0.47 19.04
C LEU A 151 27.07 1.77 18.62
N ASN A 152 28.17 2.12 19.28
CA ASN A 152 28.97 3.30 18.91
C ASN A 152 29.66 3.14 17.53
N GLU A 153 30.12 1.93 17.21
CA GLU A 153 30.65 1.60 15.89
C GLU A 153 29.57 1.70 14.80
N SER A 154 28.37 1.18 15.08
CA SER A 154 27.21 1.27 14.18
C SER A 154 26.80 2.72 13.93
N ARG A 155 26.72 3.55 14.98
CA ARG A 155 26.50 5.00 14.87
C ARG A 155 27.55 5.67 13.97
N SER A 156 28.81 5.26 14.08
CA SER A 156 29.91 5.78 13.25
C SER A 156 29.80 5.33 11.79
N ALA A 157 29.44 4.06 11.56
CA ALA A 157 29.18 3.52 10.22
C ALA A 157 27.95 4.18 9.56
N LEU A 158 26.90 4.49 10.33
CA LEU A 158 25.73 5.24 9.84
C LEU A 158 26.11 6.66 9.40
N LYS A 159 27.02 7.35 10.11
CA LYS A 159 27.55 8.64 9.64
C LYS A 159 28.26 8.51 8.29
N ARG A 160 29.03 7.43 8.09
CA ARG A 160 29.64 7.14 6.78
C ARG A 160 28.58 6.87 5.71
N LEU A 161 27.55 6.08 6.03
CA LEU A 161 26.43 5.82 5.12
C LEU A 161 25.74 7.11 4.68
N LYS A 162 25.42 8.01 5.62
CA LYS A 162 24.77 9.30 5.33
C LYS A 162 25.60 10.12 4.34
N LYS A 163 26.91 10.27 4.60
CA LYS A 163 27.84 11.00 3.73
C LYS A 163 27.98 10.34 2.37
N GLN A 164 28.15 9.02 2.33
CA GLN A 164 28.32 8.29 1.08
C GLN A 164 27.06 8.31 0.23
N PHE A 165 25.89 8.24 0.86
CA PHE A 165 24.61 8.33 0.17
C PHE A 165 24.37 9.73 -0.42
N GLU A 166 24.83 10.79 0.24
CA GLU A 166 24.85 12.14 -0.35
C GLU A 166 25.67 12.19 -1.64
N ILE A 167 26.91 11.69 -1.61
CA ILE A 167 27.79 11.60 -2.78
C ILE A 167 27.13 10.79 -3.90
N TYR A 168 26.59 9.61 -3.55
CA TYR A 168 25.87 8.76 -4.48
C TYR A 168 24.73 9.51 -5.16
N THR A 169 23.86 10.17 -4.39
CA THR A 169 22.73 10.93 -4.95
C THR A 169 23.19 12.08 -5.85
N ASP A 170 24.32 12.72 -5.53
CA ASP A 170 24.91 13.79 -6.34
C ASP A 170 25.51 13.29 -7.65
N GLN A 171 26.01 12.05 -7.70
CA GLN A 171 26.48 11.43 -8.93
C GLN A 171 25.32 11.07 -9.87
N ILE A 172 24.17 10.65 -9.32
CA ILE A 172 22.93 10.38 -10.07
C ILE A 172 21.98 11.59 -10.12
N HIS A 173 22.52 12.82 -10.11
CA HIS A 173 21.75 14.07 -10.00
C HIS A 173 20.54 14.19 -10.94
N PHE A 174 20.59 13.56 -12.13
CA PHE A 174 19.51 13.53 -13.11
C PHE A 174 18.26 12.75 -12.63
N LEU A 175 18.36 11.96 -11.56
CA LEU A 175 17.25 11.27 -10.88
C LEU A 175 16.70 12.02 -9.66
N LYS A 176 17.32 13.12 -9.21
CA LYS A 176 16.76 13.94 -8.14
C LYS A 176 15.39 14.50 -8.54
N SER A 177 14.47 14.54 -7.59
CA SER A 177 13.18 15.22 -7.77
C SER A 177 13.38 16.75 -7.79
N TYR A 178 12.38 17.48 -8.32
CA TYR A 178 12.36 18.93 -8.14
C TYR A 178 12.12 19.26 -6.67
N GLY A 179 13.05 19.98 -6.03
CA GLY A 179 13.00 20.28 -4.60
C GLY A 179 13.57 19.17 -3.71
N PHE A 180 14.38 18.25 -4.25
CA PHE A 180 14.97 17.15 -3.51
C PHE A 180 15.74 17.61 -2.24
N PRO A 181 15.57 16.94 -1.09
CA PRO A 181 14.57 15.89 -0.84
C PRO A 181 13.20 16.49 -0.46
N ASN A 182 12.12 15.90 -0.97
CA ASN A 182 10.74 16.23 -0.63
C ASN A 182 10.19 15.27 0.42
N ASP A 183 9.56 15.78 1.49
CA ASP A 183 8.82 14.95 2.44
C ASP A 183 7.38 14.67 1.95
N PHE A 184 7.26 13.65 1.10
CA PHE A 184 5.97 13.26 0.54
C PHE A 184 4.99 12.76 1.60
N LEU A 185 5.46 12.20 2.73
CA LEU A 185 4.61 11.77 3.82
C LEU A 185 3.98 12.98 4.52
N GLU A 186 4.77 14.03 4.79
CA GLU A 186 4.28 15.28 5.37
C GLU A 186 3.26 15.94 4.44
N TYR A 187 3.55 16.06 3.14
CA TYR A 187 2.62 16.63 2.18
C TYR A 187 1.31 15.85 2.12
N ARG A 188 1.40 14.51 2.22
CA ARG A 188 0.22 13.65 2.27
C ARG A 188 -0.56 13.84 3.57
N LYS A 189 0.10 13.85 4.73
CA LYS A 189 -0.52 14.13 6.05
C LYS A 189 -1.27 15.46 6.05
N LYS A 190 -0.65 16.51 5.53
CA LYS A 190 -1.26 17.83 5.41
C LYS A 190 -2.50 17.80 4.52
N TYR A 191 -2.45 17.13 3.37
CA TYR A 191 -3.63 17.00 2.51
C TYR A 191 -4.76 16.22 3.18
N GLU A 192 -4.44 15.06 3.76
CA GLU A 192 -5.40 14.18 4.44
C GLU A 192 -6.12 14.89 5.60
N LYS A 193 -5.43 15.79 6.32
CA LYS A 193 -6.00 16.60 7.40
C LYS A 193 -7.16 17.50 6.94
N TYR A 194 -7.10 18.05 5.73
CA TYR A 194 -8.07 19.07 5.27
C TYR A 194 -9.03 18.58 4.18
N LYS A 195 -8.74 17.48 3.47
CA LYS A 195 -9.49 17.07 2.27
C LYS A 195 -10.98 16.80 2.50
N HIS A 196 -11.34 16.37 3.71
CA HIS A 196 -12.71 15.98 4.08
C HIS A 196 -13.36 16.99 5.04
N LEU A 197 -12.61 17.98 5.52
CA LEU A 197 -13.17 19.01 6.39
C LEU A 197 -14.05 19.96 5.57
N GLU A 198 -15.22 20.28 6.13
CA GLU A 198 -16.14 21.22 5.51
C GLU A 198 -15.60 22.66 5.50
N GLY A 199 -16.24 23.52 4.70
CA GLY A 199 -15.89 24.93 4.63
C GLY A 199 -14.90 25.31 3.52
N LYS A 200 -15.07 26.51 2.97
CA LYS A 200 -14.28 27.03 1.85
C LYS A 200 -12.79 27.17 2.20
N ALA A 201 -12.46 27.55 3.44
CA ALA A 201 -11.08 27.72 3.89
C ALA A 201 -10.30 26.39 3.87
N ASN A 202 -10.89 25.33 4.42
CA ASN A 202 -10.29 23.99 4.42
C ASN A 202 -10.10 23.47 2.99
N LYS A 203 -11.10 23.64 2.12
CA LYS A 203 -11.00 23.28 0.69
C LYS A 203 -9.86 24.01 -0.01
N LYS A 204 -9.65 25.30 0.25
CA LYS A 204 -8.51 26.06 -0.31
C LYS A 204 -7.16 25.51 0.14
N ILE A 205 -7.02 25.15 1.43
CA ILE A 205 -5.78 24.55 1.95
C ILE A 205 -5.53 23.18 1.29
N ALA A 206 -6.56 22.34 1.19
CA ALA A 206 -6.47 21.04 0.54
C ALA A 206 -6.08 21.18 -0.95
N ASN A 207 -6.74 22.08 -1.68
CA ASN A 207 -6.43 22.39 -3.09
C ASN A 207 -5.01 22.88 -3.29
N LYS A 208 -4.56 23.87 -2.50
CA LYS A 208 -3.20 24.40 -2.56
C LYS A 208 -2.17 23.29 -2.33
N THR A 209 -2.39 22.47 -1.30
CA THR A 209 -1.49 21.36 -0.94
C THR A 209 -1.47 20.28 -2.02
N TYR A 210 -2.62 19.86 -2.54
CA TYR A 210 -2.69 18.81 -3.56
C TYR A 210 -2.16 19.29 -4.91
N PHE A 211 -2.41 20.54 -5.28
CA PHE A 211 -1.85 21.14 -6.49
C PHE A 211 -0.31 21.19 -6.42
N PHE A 212 0.25 21.61 -5.30
CA PHE A 212 1.70 21.54 -5.05
C PHE A 212 2.24 20.11 -5.22
N ARG A 213 1.57 19.11 -4.61
CA ARG A 213 1.94 17.70 -4.76
C ARG A 213 1.97 17.24 -6.22
N LYS A 214 1.06 17.71 -7.08
CA LYS A 214 1.11 17.40 -8.52
C LYS A 214 2.33 17.97 -9.25
N ILE A 215 2.99 18.98 -8.69
CA ILE A 215 4.20 19.58 -9.26
C ILE A 215 5.45 18.81 -8.79
N VAL A 216 5.50 18.39 -7.52
CA VAL A 216 6.66 17.73 -6.92
C VAL A 216 6.63 16.20 -6.99
N GLU A 217 5.46 15.56 -6.93
CA GLU A 217 5.25 14.10 -7.11
C GLU A 217 5.22 13.75 -8.62
N ASP A 218 6.28 14.13 -9.33
CA ASP A 218 6.40 14.01 -10.78
C ASP A 218 7.78 13.43 -11.17
N GLY A 219 7.90 13.00 -12.42
CA GLY A 219 9.15 12.46 -12.96
C GLY A 219 9.16 12.47 -14.48
N ALA A 220 10.27 12.06 -15.06
CA ALA A 220 10.45 11.99 -16.50
C ALA A 220 9.81 10.72 -17.09
N LEU A 221 9.35 10.83 -18.33
CA LEU A 221 8.81 9.73 -19.13
C LEU A 221 9.76 9.42 -20.29
N ASP A 222 9.63 8.23 -20.88
CA ASP A 222 10.14 8.03 -22.23
C ASP A 222 9.43 8.99 -23.21
N PRO A 223 10.05 9.38 -24.34
CA PRO A 223 9.42 10.30 -25.31
C PRO A 223 8.04 9.85 -25.82
N ASN A 224 7.80 8.53 -25.86
CA ASN A 224 6.50 7.94 -26.18
C ASN A 224 5.49 7.95 -25.01
N LYS A 225 5.81 8.68 -23.93
CA LYS A 225 5.02 8.84 -22.69
C LYS A 225 4.83 7.55 -21.89
N THR A 226 5.74 6.59 -22.04
CA THR A 226 5.74 5.36 -21.24
C THR A 226 6.80 5.41 -20.13
N ARG A 227 6.78 4.40 -19.24
CA ARG A 227 7.82 4.15 -18.21
C ARG A 227 8.19 5.39 -17.36
N PRO A 228 7.25 5.93 -16.57
CA PRO A 228 7.54 7.03 -15.65
C PRO A 228 8.58 6.64 -14.61
N ASP A 229 9.57 7.50 -14.35
CA ASP A 229 10.51 7.31 -13.22
C ASP A 229 10.03 7.97 -11.92
N LYS A 230 8.83 8.58 -11.91
CA LYS A 230 8.29 9.27 -10.72
C LYS A 230 8.40 8.45 -9.43
N TYR A 231 8.16 7.13 -9.53
CA TYR A 231 8.19 6.23 -8.38
C TYR A 231 9.61 6.07 -7.82
N ILE A 232 10.60 5.96 -8.71
CA ILE A 232 12.03 5.89 -8.37
C ILE A 232 12.46 7.19 -7.70
N ARG A 233 12.13 8.34 -8.31
CA ARG A 233 12.43 9.66 -7.72
C ARG A 233 11.82 9.79 -6.32
N THR A 234 10.50 9.57 -6.18
CA THR A 234 9.83 9.71 -4.89
C THR A 234 10.37 8.76 -3.81
N THR A 235 10.84 7.57 -4.22
CA THR A 235 11.43 6.60 -3.29
C THR A 235 12.85 7.01 -2.91
N LEU A 236 13.61 7.63 -3.82
CA LEU A 236 14.93 8.18 -3.54
C LEU A 236 14.87 9.31 -2.51
N ASP A 237 13.91 10.25 -2.64
CA ASP A 237 13.67 11.29 -1.62
C ASP A 237 13.34 10.69 -0.25
N THR A 238 12.43 9.71 -0.22
CA THR A 238 11.99 9.06 1.02
C THR A 238 13.13 8.29 1.67
N LEU A 239 13.92 7.56 0.87
CA LEU A 239 15.10 6.84 1.34
C LEU A 239 16.16 7.80 1.89
N TYR A 240 16.42 8.92 1.21
CA TYR A 240 17.33 9.96 1.70
C TYR A 240 16.90 10.45 3.09
N LEU A 241 15.64 10.87 3.25
CA LEU A 241 15.11 11.35 4.52
C LEU A 241 15.16 10.27 5.61
N ASN A 242 14.89 9.02 5.28
CA ASN A 242 14.93 7.91 6.24
C ASN A 242 16.37 7.59 6.67
N ILE A 243 17.34 7.57 5.76
CA ILE A 243 18.76 7.38 6.08
C ILE A 243 19.23 8.46 7.07
N GLN A 244 18.82 9.72 6.89
CA GLN A 244 19.19 10.80 7.80
C GLN A 244 18.64 10.60 9.22
N LYS A 245 17.48 9.93 9.35
CA LYS A 245 16.81 9.63 10.63
C LYS A 245 17.35 8.36 11.32
N GLU A 246 18.22 7.58 10.68
CA GLU A 246 18.84 6.41 11.32
C GLU A 246 19.84 6.87 12.41
N GLU A 247 19.73 6.29 13.61
CA GLU A 247 20.57 6.65 14.76
C GLU A 247 21.43 5.47 15.20
N ASP A 248 20.81 4.33 15.55
CA ASP A 248 21.50 3.24 16.23
C ASP A 248 21.98 2.12 15.29
N PHE A 249 21.07 1.51 14.53
CA PHE A 249 21.35 0.44 13.58
C PHE A 249 20.52 0.64 12.33
N LEU A 250 21.05 0.20 11.18
CA LEU A 250 20.32 0.20 9.91
C LEU A 250 18.98 -0.54 10.04
N SER A 251 17.88 0.20 9.88
CA SER A 251 16.53 -0.35 9.87
C SER A 251 16.27 -1.23 8.64
N GLU A 252 15.36 -2.19 8.79
CA GLU A 252 14.95 -3.05 7.67
C GLU A 252 14.26 -2.24 6.56
N ASN A 253 13.52 -1.18 6.91
CA ASN A 253 12.89 -0.29 5.93
C ASN A 253 13.94 0.37 5.02
N VAL A 254 15.01 0.94 5.59
CA VAL A 254 16.07 1.59 4.82
C VAL A 254 16.85 0.56 4.00
N ARG A 255 17.25 -0.57 4.60
CA ARG A 255 17.96 -1.64 3.89
C ARG A 255 17.17 -2.14 2.68
N TYR A 256 15.88 -2.44 2.86
CA TYR A 256 15.01 -2.93 1.79
C TYR A 256 14.81 -1.91 0.67
N ASP A 257 14.66 -0.63 1.04
CA ASP A 257 14.46 0.44 0.06
C ASP A 257 15.72 0.77 -0.72
N LEU A 258 16.88 0.72 -0.08
CA LEU A 258 18.18 0.88 -0.73
C LEU A 258 18.40 -0.21 -1.78
N GLU A 259 18.21 -1.49 -1.43
CA GLU A 259 18.32 -2.61 -2.37
C GLU A 259 17.34 -2.47 -3.55
N TRP A 260 16.14 -1.94 -3.30
CA TRP A 260 15.17 -1.67 -4.37
C TRP A 260 15.60 -0.50 -5.26
N ILE A 261 16.09 0.59 -4.67
CA ILE A 261 16.53 1.80 -5.38
C ILE A 261 17.71 1.49 -6.29
N GLU A 262 18.70 0.78 -5.78
CA GLU A 262 19.91 0.39 -6.51
C GLU A 262 19.57 -0.38 -7.79
N ARG A 263 18.78 -1.47 -7.69
CA ARG A 263 18.33 -2.25 -8.85
C ARG A 263 17.56 -1.44 -9.89
N ASN A 264 16.82 -0.41 -9.46
CA ASN A 264 16.05 0.41 -10.40
C ASN A 264 16.88 1.52 -11.03
N ILE A 265 17.89 2.04 -10.32
CA ILE A 265 18.85 3.01 -10.85
C ILE A 265 19.75 2.34 -11.87
N GLU A 266 20.28 1.15 -11.58
CA GLU A 266 21.06 0.32 -12.51
C GLU A 266 20.35 0.21 -13.87
N ARG A 267 19.08 -0.26 -13.85
CA ARG A 267 18.24 -0.37 -15.05
C ARG A 267 18.03 0.94 -15.81
N ILE A 268 18.08 2.10 -15.15
CA ILE A 268 18.01 3.39 -15.83
C ILE A 268 19.38 3.74 -16.44
N MET A 269 20.46 3.54 -15.68
CA MET A 269 21.81 3.82 -16.12
C MET A 269 22.23 2.98 -17.31
N ASP A 270 21.83 1.70 -17.35
CA ASP A 270 22.08 0.77 -18.45
C ASP A 270 21.48 1.24 -19.79
N ARG A 271 20.45 2.08 -19.75
CA ARG A 271 19.85 2.66 -20.96
C ARG A 271 20.74 3.73 -21.60
N GLY A 272 21.74 4.21 -20.86
CA GLY A 272 22.74 5.14 -21.33
C GLY A 272 22.30 6.61 -21.34
N LYS A 273 23.31 7.48 -21.42
CA LYS A 273 23.18 8.95 -21.34
C LYS A 273 22.14 9.52 -22.30
N ARG A 274 22.11 9.06 -23.55
CA ARG A 274 21.20 9.59 -24.60
C ARG A 274 19.73 9.43 -24.21
N VAL A 275 19.38 8.27 -23.65
CA VAL A 275 18.01 7.99 -23.21
C VAL A 275 17.65 8.79 -21.97
N ILE A 276 18.58 8.97 -21.04
CA ILE A 276 18.35 9.81 -19.85
C ILE A 276 18.13 11.27 -20.26
N LEU A 277 18.92 11.80 -21.22
CA LEU A 277 18.74 13.15 -21.76
C LEU A 277 17.37 13.33 -22.40
N SER A 278 16.95 12.42 -23.29
CA SER A 278 15.64 12.55 -23.95
C SER A 278 14.46 12.51 -22.98
N ARG A 279 14.59 11.74 -21.89
CA ARG A 279 13.60 11.73 -20.80
C ARG A 279 13.55 13.07 -20.06
N LEU A 280 14.70 13.67 -19.76
CA LEU A 280 14.75 14.99 -19.13
C LEU A 280 14.19 16.09 -20.03
N GLU A 281 14.44 16.01 -21.35
CA GLU A 281 13.87 16.92 -22.35
C GLU A 281 12.34 16.80 -22.41
N GLU A 282 11.80 15.57 -22.45
CA GLU A 282 10.34 15.33 -22.32
C GLU A 282 9.80 15.97 -21.04
N TRP A 283 10.50 15.79 -19.93
CA TRP A 283 10.05 16.30 -18.64
C TRP A 283 10.01 17.83 -18.63
N LYS A 284 11.00 18.48 -19.25
CA LYS A 284 11.04 19.93 -19.44
C LYS A 284 9.87 20.39 -20.29
N GLU A 285 9.72 19.85 -21.50
CA GLU A 285 8.68 20.25 -22.46
C GLU A 285 7.27 20.09 -21.85
N ARG A 286 7.01 18.97 -21.17
CA ARG A 286 5.74 18.76 -20.48
C ARG A 286 5.54 19.75 -19.33
N THR A 287 6.59 20.08 -18.58
CA THR A 287 6.52 21.08 -17.52
C THR A 287 6.24 22.47 -18.08
N GLU A 288 6.85 22.86 -19.20
CA GLU A 288 6.58 24.12 -19.91
C GLU A 288 5.14 24.19 -20.43
N LYS A 289 4.64 23.09 -21.02
CA LYS A 289 3.26 23.01 -21.49
C LYS A 289 2.27 23.13 -20.34
N ASN A 290 2.56 22.49 -19.21
CA ASN A 290 1.78 22.66 -17.98
C ASN A 290 1.82 24.09 -17.46
N PHE A 291 3.00 24.72 -17.46
CA PHE A 291 3.17 26.10 -17.03
C PHE A 291 2.34 27.06 -17.86
N LYS A 292 2.44 26.99 -19.20
CA LYS A 292 1.65 27.80 -20.14
C LYS A 292 0.15 27.60 -19.91
N PHE A 293 -0.29 26.35 -19.79
CA PHE A 293 -1.69 26.03 -19.51
C PHE A 293 -2.20 26.72 -18.23
N TYR A 294 -1.48 26.59 -17.12
CA TYR A 294 -1.91 27.20 -15.86
C TYR A 294 -1.76 28.72 -15.84
N GLN A 295 -0.75 29.29 -16.52
CA GLN A 295 -0.61 30.73 -16.71
C GLN A 295 -1.81 31.32 -17.45
N GLU A 296 -2.25 30.67 -18.54
CA GLU A 296 -3.47 31.09 -19.23
C GLU A 296 -4.70 30.96 -18.34
N LEU A 297 -4.82 29.85 -17.60
CA LEU A 297 -6.02 29.50 -16.85
C LEU A 297 -6.32 30.46 -15.68
N VAL A 298 -5.28 31.07 -15.09
CA VAL A 298 -5.44 32.04 -13.99
C VAL A 298 -5.81 33.45 -14.46
N GLN A 299 -5.60 33.79 -15.74
CA GLN A 299 -5.92 35.11 -16.26
C GLN A 299 -7.42 35.40 -16.18
N LEU A 300 -7.79 36.61 -15.73
CA LEU A 300 -9.19 37.01 -15.53
C LEU A 300 -10.00 36.95 -16.83
N LYS A 301 -9.41 37.32 -17.97
CA LYS A 301 -10.05 37.20 -19.29
C LYS A 301 -10.44 35.77 -19.68
N ASN A 302 -9.80 34.76 -19.08
CA ASN A 302 -10.08 33.34 -19.34
C ASN A 302 -11.03 32.72 -18.30
N LYS A 303 -11.77 33.55 -17.53
CA LYS A 303 -12.66 33.06 -16.47
C LYS A 303 -13.71 32.08 -16.98
N ASP A 304 -14.30 32.35 -18.14
CA ASP A 304 -15.35 31.49 -18.70
C ASP A 304 -14.77 30.21 -19.31
N LYS A 305 -13.57 30.28 -19.92
CA LYS A 305 -12.81 29.09 -20.34
C LYS A 305 -12.54 28.18 -19.15
N ALA A 306 -12.08 28.74 -18.02
CA ALA A 306 -11.83 27.99 -16.80
C ALA A 306 -13.11 27.36 -16.21
N LYS A 307 -14.21 28.11 -16.16
CA LYS A 307 -15.52 27.58 -15.74
C LYS A 307 -16.00 26.44 -16.64
N LYS A 308 -15.87 26.59 -17.97
CA LYS A 308 -16.22 25.53 -18.93
C LYS A 308 -15.40 24.25 -18.71
N LEU A 309 -14.09 24.38 -18.42
CA LEU A 309 -13.24 23.24 -18.10
C LEU A 309 -13.67 22.54 -16.80
N VAL A 310 -13.91 23.30 -15.73
CA VAL A 310 -14.41 22.74 -14.46
C VAL A 310 -15.77 22.07 -14.64
N LYS A 311 -16.70 22.70 -15.37
CA LYS A 311 -18.01 22.12 -15.70
C LYS A 311 -17.86 20.80 -16.45
N LYS A 312 -17.03 20.76 -17.49
CA LYS A 312 -16.76 19.52 -18.25
C LYS A 312 -16.18 18.41 -17.37
N GLU A 313 -15.24 18.74 -16.48
CA GLU A 313 -14.66 17.77 -15.55
C GLU A 313 -15.68 17.28 -14.51
N ASN A 314 -16.51 18.17 -13.99
CA ASN A 314 -17.60 17.83 -13.05
C ASN A 314 -18.63 16.91 -13.72
N GLU A 315 -19.05 17.22 -14.94
CA GLU A 315 -19.96 16.38 -15.73
C GLU A 315 -19.36 15.01 -16.04
N ALA A 316 -18.08 14.95 -16.42
CA ALA A 316 -17.38 13.68 -16.67
C ALA A 316 -17.24 12.86 -15.37
N THR A 317 -16.93 13.53 -14.25
CA THR A 317 -16.87 12.91 -12.92
C THR A 317 -18.23 12.34 -12.52
N HIS A 318 -19.32 13.11 -12.70
CA HIS A 318 -20.67 12.66 -12.41
C HIS A 318 -21.04 11.44 -13.25
N ARG A 319 -20.85 11.51 -14.58
CA ARG A 319 -21.15 10.40 -15.50
C ARG A 319 -20.38 9.13 -15.15
N LEU A 320 -19.09 9.23 -14.83
CA LEU A 320 -18.29 8.07 -14.41
C LEU A 320 -18.76 7.52 -13.06
N LYS A 321 -19.00 8.38 -12.07
CA LYS A 321 -19.52 7.98 -10.75
C LYS A 321 -20.84 7.25 -10.89
N GLU A 322 -21.81 7.88 -11.55
CA GLU A 322 -23.15 7.33 -11.77
C GLU A 322 -23.08 5.98 -12.48
N PHE A 323 -22.31 5.87 -13.57
CA PHE A 323 -22.15 4.59 -14.27
C PHE A 323 -21.58 3.50 -13.37
N VAL A 324 -20.51 3.79 -12.63
CA VAL A 324 -19.86 2.79 -11.77
C VAL A 324 -20.76 2.40 -10.61
N TYR A 325 -21.36 3.35 -9.89
CA TYR A 325 -22.15 3.04 -8.71
C TYR A 325 -23.50 2.38 -9.05
N LYS A 326 -24.10 2.71 -10.21
CA LYS A 326 -25.21 1.91 -10.76
C LYS A 326 -24.79 0.48 -11.05
N LYS A 327 -23.62 0.28 -11.67
CA LYS A 327 -23.10 -1.07 -11.93
C LYS A 327 -22.77 -1.83 -10.65
N GLN A 328 -22.25 -1.16 -9.62
CA GLN A 328 -22.04 -1.79 -8.32
C GLN A 328 -23.38 -2.16 -7.65
N ALA A 329 -24.41 -1.32 -7.74
CA ALA A 329 -25.74 -1.65 -7.25
C ALA A 329 -26.36 -2.85 -8.00
N GLU A 330 -26.25 -2.92 -9.34
CA GLU A 330 -26.68 -4.10 -10.11
C GLU A 330 -26.00 -5.40 -9.64
N VAL A 331 -24.72 -5.31 -9.25
CA VAL A 331 -23.99 -6.44 -8.66
C VAL A 331 -24.56 -6.77 -7.29
N TYR A 332 -24.73 -5.76 -6.44
CA TYR A 332 -25.30 -5.89 -5.10
C TYR A 332 -26.65 -6.62 -5.16
N GLU A 333 -27.61 -6.11 -5.94
CA GLU A 333 -28.94 -6.68 -6.15
C GLU A 333 -28.94 -8.10 -6.72
N PHE A 334 -27.95 -8.45 -7.54
CA PHE A 334 -27.83 -9.82 -8.03
C PHE A 334 -27.46 -10.78 -6.88
N TRP A 335 -26.52 -10.37 -6.03
CA TRP A 335 -25.96 -11.21 -4.98
C TRP A 335 -26.84 -11.26 -3.72
N THR A 336 -27.63 -10.22 -3.42
CA THR A 336 -28.64 -10.25 -2.33
C THR A 336 -29.62 -11.41 -2.50
N LYS A 337 -29.95 -11.75 -3.76
CA LYS A 337 -30.85 -12.85 -4.14
C LYS A 337 -30.20 -14.24 -4.09
N GLN A 338 -28.94 -14.35 -3.67
CA GLN A 338 -28.23 -15.62 -3.57
C GLN A 338 -28.16 -16.10 -2.12
N SER A 339 -27.80 -17.36 -1.89
CA SER A 339 -27.56 -17.87 -0.53
C SER A 339 -26.43 -17.12 0.18
N THR A 340 -26.48 -17.06 1.52
CA THR A 340 -25.45 -16.41 2.35
C THR A 340 -24.04 -16.90 2.04
N LEU A 341 -23.87 -18.21 1.79
CA LEU A 341 -22.57 -18.77 1.39
C LEU A 341 -22.09 -18.22 0.04
N ASN A 342 -22.99 -18.05 -0.94
CA ASN A 342 -22.63 -17.45 -2.22
C ASN A 342 -22.26 -15.97 -2.07
N LYS A 343 -22.96 -15.21 -1.22
CA LYS A 343 -22.61 -13.82 -0.88
C LYS A 343 -21.21 -13.74 -0.28
N ALA A 344 -20.93 -14.58 0.73
CA ALA A 344 -19.64 -14.67 1.39
C ALA A 344 -18.51 -15.01 0.41
N LEU A 345 -18.72 -16.03 -0.44
CA LEU A 345 -17.72 -16.45 -1.43
C LEU A 345 -17.47 -15.37 -2.49
N PHE A 346 -18.51 -14.65 -2.91
CA PHE A 346 -18.36 -13.54 -3.84
C PHE A 346 -17.55 -12.39 -3.24
N ALA A 347 -17.89 -11.96 -2.02
CA ALA A 347 -17.17 -10.92 -1.31
C ALA A 347 -15.68 -11.28 -1.14
N LEU A 348 -15.41 -12.45 -0.57
CA LEU A 348 -14.05 -12.93 -0.32
C LEU A 348 -13.24 -13.09 -1.60
N GLU A 349 -13.80 -13.74 -2.63
CA GLU A 349 -13.07 -13.94 -3.87
C GLU A 349 -12.75 -12.64 -4.58
N THR A 350 -13.72 -11.72 -4.66
CA THR A 350 -13.54 -10.40 -5.29
C THR A 350 -12.45 -9.62 -4.58
N ILE A 351 -12.47 -9.55 -3.24
CA ILE A 351 -11.42 -8.88 -2.44
C ILE A 351 -10.06 -9.52 -2.71
N LEU A 352 -9.94 -10.85 -2.67
CA LEU A 352 -8.66 -11.54 -2.84
C LEU A 352 -8.07 -11.39 -4.24
N VAL A 353 -8.91 -11.32 -5.28
CA VAL A 353 -8.47 -11.08 -6.67
C VAL A 353 -7.86 -9.68 -6.80
N HIS A 354 -8.47 -8.68 -6.18
CA HIS A 354 -8.12 -7.27 -6.39
C HIS A 354 -7.09 -6.71 -5.41
N GLU A 355 -6.99 -7.24 -4.19
CA GLU A 355 -6.09 -6.69 -3.15
C GLU A 355 -4.74 -7.40 -3.11
N VAL A 356 -4.72 -8.72 -3.27
CA VAL A 356 -3.47 -9.52 -3.18
C VAL A 356 -2.91 -9.85 -4.56
N GLY A 357 -3.77 -10.12 -5.54
CA GLY A 357 -3.35 -10.43 -6.90
C GLY A 357 -2.42 -11.65 -6.97
N VAL A 358 -1.26 -11.50 -7.62
CA VAL A 358 -0.26 -12.58 -7.81
C VAL A 358 0.97 -12.47 -6.90
N ILE A 359 0.99 -11.52 -5.97
CA ILE A 359 2.13 -11.24 -5.08
C ILE A 359 2.35 -12.40 -4.10
N ASP A 360 1.27 -13.10 -3.75
CA ASP A 360 1.28 -14.19 -2.79
C ASP A 360 1.95 -15.45 -3.35
N GLY A 361 2.83 -16.05 -2.55
CA GLY A 361 3.58 -17.26 -2.90
C GLY A 361 2.68 -18.49 -3.12
N GLU A 362 3.30 -19.63 -3.40
CA GLU A 362 2.60 -20.90 -3.69
C GLU A 362 1.56 -21.26 -2.62
N HIS A 363 1.88 -20.93 -1.36
CA HIS A 363 1.10 -21.27 -0.17
C HIS A 363 -0.10 -20.37 0.11
N GLY A 364 -0.21 -19.21 -0.54
CA GLY A 364 -1.39 -18.37 -0.40
C GLY A 364 -1.56 -17.71 0.97
N LEU A 365 -0.47 -17.45 1.71
CA LEU A 365 -0.51 -17.01 3.12
C LEU A 365 -1.07 -15.60 3.29
N GLU A 366 -0.74 -14.69 2.37
CA GLU A 366 -1.30 -13.33 2.43
C GLU A 366 -2.79 -13.34 2.11
N ARG A 367 -3.23 -14.16 1.16
CA ARG A 367 -4.65 -14.36 0.90
C ARG A 367 -5.38 -14.97 2.10
N GLN A 368 -4.76 -15.89 2.85
CA GLN A 368 -5.34 -16.42 4.09
C GLN A 368 -5.51 -15.33 5.15
N SER A 369 -4.47 -14.52 5.40
CA SER A 369 -4.53 -13.44 6.39
C SER A 369 -5.51 -12.32 5.97
N VAL A 370 -5.54 -11.93 4.70
CA VAL A 370 -6.54 -10.97 4.19
C VAL A 370 -7.95 -11.54 4.30
N THR A 371 -8.16 -12.83 4.03
CA THR A 371 -9.46 -13.48 4.26
C THR A 371 -9.88 -13.34 5.73
N GLN A 372 -8.97 -13.63 6.66
CA GLN A 372 -9.25 -13.50 8.09
C GLN A 372 -9.59 -12.05 8.51
N VAL A 373 -8.94 -11.05 7.90
CA VAL A 373 -9.33 -9.64 8.09
C VAL A 373 -10.77 -9.40 7.65
N VAL A 374 -11.18 -9.90 6.49
CA VAL A 374 -12.57 -9.76 6.01
C VAL A 374 -13.56 -10.47 6.93
N LEU A 375 -13.21 -11.65 7.45
CA LEU A 375 -14.03 -12.37 8.44
C LEU A 375 -14.17 -11.57 9.74
N ASN A 376 -13.11 -10.90 10.20
CA ASN A 376 -13.21 -10.02 11.38
C ASN A 376 -14.09 -8.79 11.13
N ARG A 377 -13.99 -8.20 9.93
CA ARG A 377 -14.81 -7.06 9.48
C ARG A 377 -16.29 -7.39 9.38
N TYR A 378 -16.64 -8.64 9.09
CA TYR A 378 -18.04 -9.09 9.07
C TYR A 378 -18.73 -8.91 10.43
N HIS A 379 -17.99 -9.06 11.54
CA HIS A 379 -18.52 -8.94 12.91
C HIS A 379 -18.38 -7.53 13.50
N ASP A 380 -18.14 -6.52 12.68
CA ASP A 380 -17.82 -5.18 13.16
C ASP A 380 -18.65 -4.15 12.42
N ASP A 381 -19.52 -3.45 13.15
CA ASP A 381 -20.53 -2.54 12.61
C ASP A 381 -19.94 -1.44 11.74
N PHE A 382 -18.75 -0.96 12.12
CA PHE A 382 -18.04 0.02 11.30
C PHE A 382 -17.75 -0.53 9.90
N TYR A 383 -17.50 -1.83 9.73
CA TYR A 383 -17.14 -2.41 8.43
C TYR A 383 -18.29 -3.08 7.70
N ASN A 384 -19.27 -3.63 8.42
CA ASN A 384 -20.37 -4.39 7.84
C ASN A 384 -21.62 -3.53 7.56
N GLN A 385 -21.58 -2.23 7.81
CA GLN A 385 -22.65 -1.28 7.47
C GLN A 385 -22.23 -0.31 6.36
N LEU A 386 -23.20 0.11 5.55
CA LEU A 386 -23.04 1.20 4.58
C LEU A 386 -23.71 2.46 5.10
N GLU A 387 -22.93 3.53 5.25
CA GLU A 387 -23.46 4.83 5.63
C GLU A 387 -24.39 5.39 4.54
N PRO A 388 -25.49 6.09 4.90
CA PRO A 388 -26.46 6.61 3.92
C PRO A 388 -25.87 7.56 2.87
N ASP A 389 -24.75 8.23 3.19
CA ASP A 389 -24.07 9.14 2.28
C ASP A 389 -23.13 8.44 1.28
N GLN A 390 -22.95 7.12 1.40
CA GLN A 390 -22.15 6.36 0.45
C GLN A 390 -22.78 6.39 -0.95
N PRO A 391 -22.02 6.75 -2.00
CA PRO A 391 -22.54 6.88 -3.37
C PRO A 391 -23.30 5.68 -3.95
N ILE A 392 -23.04 4.46 -3.48
CA ILE A 392 -23.72 3.25 -3.95
C ILE A 392 -25.15 3.15 -3.42
N VAL A 393 -25.41 3.60 -2.18
CA VAL A 393 -26.70 3.45 -1.48
C VAL A 393 -27.84 4.06 -2.29
N LYS A 394 -27.60 5.23 -2.90
CA LYS A 394 -28.55 5.91 -3.80
C LYS A 394 -29.08 5.04 -4.97
N TYR A 395 -28.33 4.02 -5.37
CA TYR A 395 -28.67 3.19 -6.53
C TYR A 395 -29.09 1.78 -6.16
N ILE A 396 -29.03 1.39 -4.88
CA ILE A 396 -29.58 0.13 -4.40
C ILE A 396 -31.09 0.32 -4.28
N SER A 397 -31.85 -0.68 -4.74
CA SER A 397 -33.32 -0.66 -4.64
C SER A 397 -33.79 -0.64 -3.18
N ASP A 398 -34.80 0.18 -2.89
CA ASP A 398 -35.36 0.37 -1.54
C ASP A 398 -36.03 -0.89 -0.96
N ASP A 399 -36.26 -1.92 -1.78
CA ASP A 399 -36.78 -3.23 -1.36
C ASP A 399 -35.73 -4.13 -0.70
N ILE A 400 -34.45 -3.73 -0.74
CA ILE A 400 -33.35 -4.45 -0.13
C ILE A 400 -33.06 -3.84 1.23
N ASP A 401 -33.20 -4.66 2.27
CA ASP A 401 -32.68 -4.32 3.59
C ASP A 401 -31.14 -4.40 3.57
N ILE A 402 -30.50 -3.23 3.48
CA ILE A 402 -29.04 -3.12 3.43
C ILE A 402 -28.43 -3.51 4.78
N GLU A 403 -29.13 -3.33 5.90
CA GLU A 403 -28.58 -3.57 7.24
C GLU A 403 -28.26 -5.06 7.45
N ASP A 404 -29.06 -5.95 6.87
CA ASP A 404 -28.91 -7.41 6.94
C ASP A 404 -27.83 -7.98 5.98
N GLU A 405 -27.34 -7.17 5.04
CA GLU A 405 -26.48 -7.62 3.93
C GLU A 405 -24.97 -7.47 4.22
N HIS A 406 -24.57 -7.84 5.44
CA HIS A 406 -23.21 -7.67 5.99
C HIS A 406 -22.07 -8.05 5.02
N TRP A 407 -22.15 -9.18 4.32
CA TRP A 407 -21.09 -9.61 3.38
C TRP A 407 -20.91 -8.66 2.21
N LEU A 408 -22.01 -8.15 1.66
CA LEU A 408 -21.98 -7.22 0.55
C LEU A 408 -21.54 -5.84 1.05
N ASN A 409 -22.00 -5.43 2.21
CA ASN A 409 -21.58 -4.18 2.84
C ASN A 409 -20.07 -4.14 3.08
N VAL A 410 -19.48 -5.21 3.61
CA VAL A 410 -18.02 -5.31 3.79
C VAL A 410 -17.30 -5.12 2.45
N LEU A 411 -17.76 -5.78 1.37
CA LEU A 411 -17.15 -5.65 0.04
C LEU A 411 -17.27 -4.22 -0.53
N PHE A 412 -18.46 -3.63 -0.42
CA PHE A 412 -18.81 -2.38 -1.10
C PHE A 412 -18.49 -1.13 -0.28
N LYS A 413 -18.08 -1.26 0.98
CA LYS A 413 -17.72 -0.13 1.84
C LYS A 413 -16.62 0.72 1.21
N ILE A 414 -16.98 1.92 0.77
CA ILE A 414 -16.05 2.85 0.13
C ILE A 414 -15.06 3.36 1.16
N GLY A 415 -13.77 3.37 0.80
CA GLY A 415 -12.69 3.73 1.73
C GLY A 415 -11.88 2.54 2.23
N GLU A 416 -12.48 1.35 2.23
CA GLU A 416 -11.84 0.16 2.77
C GLU A 416 -11.11 -0.68 1.73
N PHE A 417 -11.54 -0.63 0.47
CA PHE A 417 -10.90 -1.29 -0.65
C PHE A 417 -10.66 -0.32 -1.80
N SER A 418 -9.49 -0.41 -2.42
CA SER A 418 -9.13 0.53 -3.50
C SER A 418 -10.01 0.36 -4.75
N PHE A 419 -10.46 -0.86 -5.00
CA PHE A 419 -11.25 -1.19 -6.19
C PHE A 419 -12.73 -0.82 -6.06
N THR A 420 -13.20 -0.21 -4.96
CA THR A 420 -14.57 0.34 -4.86
C THR A 420 -14.68 1.77 -5.40
N TYR A 421 -13.56 2.45 -5.63
CA TYR A 421 -13.54 3.81 -6.18
C TYR A 421 -13.74 3.84 -7.71
N HIS A 422 -14.69 4.66 -8.17
CA HIS A 422 -15.03 4.82 -9.60
C HIS A 422 -13.84 5.14 -10.54
N TYR A 423 -12.81 5.85 -10.06
CA TYR A 423 -11.66 6.25 -10.86
C TYR A 423 -10.52 5.22 -10.89
N ILE A 424 -10.60 4.13 -10.11
CA ILE A 424 -9.59 3.07 -10.07
C ILE A 424 -10.00 1.97 -11.06
N PRO A 425 -9.20 1.67 -12.10
CA PRO A 425 -9.56 0.69 -13.15
C PRO A 425 -10.02 -0.68 -12.65
N ALA A 426 -9.49 -1.13 -11.51
CA ALA A 426 -9.86 -2.40 -10.89
C ALA A 426 -11.35 -2.51 -10.54
N VAL A 427 -12.07 -1.39 -10.39
CA VAL A 427 -13.52 -1.38 -10.12
C VAL A 427 -14.34 -2.09 -11.19
N ALA A 428 -13.86 -2.07 -12.44
CA ALA A 428 -14.51 -2.80 -13.51
C ALA A 428 -14.52 -4.31 -13.27
N GLY A 429 -13.55 -4.84 -12.52
CA GLY A 429 -13.49 -6.26 -12.17
C GLY A 429 -14.61 -6.71 -11.24
N ILE A 430 -15.27 -5.80 -10.51
CA ILE A 430 -16.42 -6.14 -9.66
C ILE A 430 -17.59 -6.61 -10.53
N TYR A 431 -17.94 -5.85 -11.58
CA TYR A 431 -19.09 -6.16 -12.45
C TYR A 431 -18.71 -6.89 -13.74
N CYS A 432 -17.44 -6.83 -14.14
CA CYS A 432 -16.85 -7.50 -15.31
C CYS A 432 -15.57 -8.27 -14.91
N PRO A 433 -15.70 -9.35 -14.10
CA PRO A 433 -14.56 -10.12 -13.64
C PRO A 433 -13.86 -10.87 -14.78
N ASP A 434 -12.54 -11.07 -14.67
CA ASP A 434 -11.76 -11.81 -15.68
C ASP A 434 -12.25 -13.27 -15.82
N MET A 435 -12.74 -13.59 -17.02
CA MET A 435 -13.25 -14.92 -17.37
C MET A 435 -12.24 -15.76 -18.17
N SER A 436 -11.01 -15.28 -18.37
CA SER A 436 -9.91 -16.03 -18.97
C SER A 436 -9.58 -17.31 -18.20
N ARG A 437 -8.81 -18.23 -18.82
CA ARG A 437 -8.33 -19.44 -18.14
C ARG A 437 -7.54 -19.10 -16.86
N ARG A 438 -6.76 -18.02 -16.90
CA ARG A 438 -5.96 -17.54 -15.76
C ARG A 438 -6.86 -16.97 -14.67
N GLY A 439 -7.77 -16.05 -15.00
CA GLY A 439 -8.72 -15.46 -14.05
C GLY A 439 -9.55 -16.53 -13.33
N ARG A 440 -10.12 -17.48 -14.09
CA ARG A 440 -10.87 -18.61 -13.52
C ARG A 440 -10.03 -19.52 -12.62
N SER A 441 -8.74 -19.71 -12.94
CA SER A 441 -7.82 -20.50 -12.12
C SER A 441 -7.55 -19.81 -10.78
N ILE A 442 -7.27 -18.51 -10.80
CA ILE A 442 -7.05 -17.70 -9.59
C ILE A 442 -8.31 -17.70 -8.72
N ARG A 443 -9.49 -17.45 -9.31
CA ARG A 443 -10.78 -17.53 -8.61
C ARG A 443 -10.97 -18.85 -7.88
N LYS A 444 -10.75 -19.98 -8.56
CA LYS A 444 -10.86 -21.30 -7.92
C LYS A 444 -9.88 -21.47 -6.75
N LYS A 445 -8.66 -20.94 -6.84
CA LYS A 445 -7.70 -20.97 -5.72
C LYS A 445 -8.19 -20.11 -4.55
N ASN A 446 -8.67 -18.89 -4.83
CA ASN A 446 -9.20 -17.98 -3.82
C ASN A 446 -10.43 -18.56 -3.11
N LEU A 447 -11.35 -19.20 -3.84
CA LEU A 447 -12.51 -19.87 -3.25
C LEU A 447 -12.11 -21.02 -2.32
N LYS A 448 -11.07 -21.79 -2.66
CA LYS A 448 -10.55 -22.83 -1.75
C LYS A 448 -9.98 -22.24 -0.47
N ILE A 449 -9.26 -21.11 -0.56
CA ILE A 449 -8.72 -20.39 0.60
C ILE A 449 -9.86 -19.86 1.46
N ALA A 450 -10.85 -19.19 0.85
CA ALA A 450 -12.03 -18.65 1.51
C ALA A 450 -12.79 -19.72 2.30
N LEU A 451 -13.14 -20.85 1.64
CA LEU A 451 -13.86 -21.94 2.30
C LEU A 451 -13.09 -22.52 3.49
N LYS A 452 -11.77 -22.72 3.33
CA LYS A 452 -10.91 -23.22 4.42
C LYS A 452 -10.82 -22.24 5.59
N ALA A 453 -10.69 -20.94 5.31
CA ALA A 453 -10.61 -19.91 6.33
C ALA A 453 -11.93 -19.72 7.09
N ILE A 454 -13.08 -19.79 6.39
CA ILE A 454 -14.40 -19.77 7.03
C ILE A 454 -14.53 -20.95 8.02
N LYS A 455 -14.16 -22.16 7.57
CA LYS A 455 -14.25 -23.37 8.42
C LYS A 455 -13.28 -23.33 9.61
N ASN A 456 -12.12 -22.72 9.43
CA ASN A 456 -11.06 -22.62 10.43
C ASN A 456 -10.86 -21.16 10.87
N TYR A 457 -11.96 -20.45 11.16
CA TYR A 457 -11.92 -19.03 11.56
C TYR A 457 -11.03 -18.85 12.79
N ASP A 458 -9.94 -18.08 12.65
CA ASP A 458 -8.97 -17.84 13.72
C ASP A 458 -9.32 -16.58 14.49
N THR A 459 -10.14 -16.73 15.54
CA THR A 459 -10.53 -15.64 16.45
C THR A 459 -9.35 -14.98 17.12
N SER A 460 -8.19 -15.65 17.18
CA SER A 460 -7.00 -15.03 17.72
C SER A 460 -6.53 -13.92 16.78
N PHE A 461 -6.46 -14.11 15.46
CA PHE A 461 -5.88 -13.12 14.54
C PHE A 461 -6.82 -11.92 14.33
N ASN A 462 -6.83 -11.00 15.29
CA ASN A 462 -7.74 -9.85 15.38
C ASN A 462 -7.30 -8.65 14.52
N ALA A 463 -6.92 -8.91 13.26
CA ALA A 463 -6.56 -7.89 12.30
C ALA A 463 -7.81 -7.31 11.61
N PHE A 464 -7.91 -5.99 11.53
CA PHE A 464 -9.00 -5.28 10.82
C PHE A 464 -8.49 -4.43 9.65
N ARG A 465 -7.20 -4.11 9.62
CA ARG A 465 -6.57 -3.40 8.49
C ARG A 465 -5.28 -4.08 8.09
N TYR A 466 -4.89 -3.85 6.84
CA TYR A 466 -3.59 -4.21 6.34
C TYR A 466 -3.04 -3.07 5.47
N PHE A 467 -1.72 -3.03 5.30
CA PHE A 467 -1.02 -2.01 4.55
C PHE A 467 0.13 -2.60 3.75
N SER A 468 0.22 -2.22 2.47
CA SER A 468 1.36 -2.50 1.60
C SER A 468 2.19 -1.24 1.43
N ARG A 469 3.34 -1.18 2.11
CA ARG A 469 4.28 -0.06 1.98
C ARG A 469 4.85 0.00 0.57
N VAL A 470 5.14 -1.15 -0.04
CA VAL A 470 5.72 -1.22 -1.40
C VAL A 470 4.76 -0.81 -2.51
N SER A 471 3.46 -0.71 -2.24
CA SER A 471 2.47 -0.22 -3.20
C SER A 471 2.28 1.30 -3.14
N MET A 472 2.79 1.95 -2.10
CA MET A 472 2.66 3.40 -1.92
C MET A 472 3.70 4.16 -2.73
N LEU A 473 3.28 5.25 -3.38
CA LEU A 473 4.22 6.16 -4.06
C LEU A 473 5.30 6.64 -3.07
N GLY A 474 6.57 6.48 -3.44
CA GLY A 474 7.71 6.78 -2.58
C GLY A 474 7.94 5.80 -1.43
N LYS A 475 7.16 4.71 -1.37
CA LYS A 475 7.15 3.74 -0.28
C LYS A 475 6.98 4.36 1.11
N ILE A 476 6.25 5.47 1.18
CA ILE A 476 5.90 6.14 2.43
C ILE A 476 5.00 5.25 3.29
N ASP A 477 5.16 5.35 4.60
CA ASP A 477 4.32 4.63 5.55
C ASP A 477 3.11 5.49 5.98
N MET A 478 2.00 5.29 5.26
CA MET A 478 0.73 5.95 5.57
C MET A 478 0.01 5.31 6.77
N SER A 479 0.45 4.17 7.30
CA SER A 479 -0.16 3.65 8.53
C SER A 479 0.05 4.59 9.72
N THR A 480 1.07 5.45 9.66
CA THR A 480 1.35 6.47 10.68
C THR A 480 0.26 7.53 10.85
N VAL A 481 -0.74 7.60 9.97
CA VAL A 481 -1.91 8.49 10.13
C VAL A 481 -3.13 7.78 10.73
N TRP A 482 -3.05 6.47 10.96
CA TRP A 482 -4.15 5.69 11.53
C TRP A 482 -4.09 5.71 13.06
N THR A 483 -4.74 6.70 13.66
CA THR A 483 -4.67 6.92 15.12
C THR A 483 -5.35 5.82 15.93
N GLY A 484 -6.45 5.24 15.42
CA GLY A 484 -7.24 4.19 16.09
C GLY A 484 -6.78 2.75 15.87
N TYR A 485 -5.59 2.55 15.28
CA TYR A 485 -5.07 1.21 14.97
C TYR A 485 -3.64 1.05 15.47
N GLU A 486 -3.28 -0.19 15.81
CA GLU A 486 -1.93 -0.56 16.21
C GLU A 486 -1.41 -1.72 15.35
N ARG A 487 -0.10 -1.74 15.11
CA ARG A 487 0.54 -2.74 14.26
C ARG A 487 0.60 -4.08 14.99
N LEU A 488 0.12 -5.13 14.33
CA LEU A 488 0.28 -6.49 14.83
C LEU A 488 1.74 -6.98 14.63
N PRO A 489 2.23 -7.86 15.51
CA PRO A 489 3.54 -8.48 15.35
C PRO A 489 3.69 -9.22 14.03
N GLU A 490 4.92 -9.28 13.52
CA GLU A 490 5.25 -9.97 12.28
C GLU A 490 4.97 -11.49 12.38
N MET A 491 4.64 -12.09 11.24
CA MET A 491 4.31 -13.50 11.12
C MET A 491 5.38 -14.23 10.31
N VAL A 492 5.51 -15.54 10.54
CA VAL A 492 6.35 -16.41 9.71
C VAL A 492 5.50 -17.23 8.76
N GLY A 493 6.12 -17.70 7.68
CA GLY A 493 5.51 -18.66 6.76
C GLY A 493 5.65 -20.10 7.24
N TYR A 494 5.45 -21.03 6.32
CA TYR A 494 5.61 -22.45 6.62
C TYR A 494 7.09 -22.82 6.79
N LYS A 495 7.35 -23.98 7.38
CA LYS A 495 8.70 -24.53 7.51
C LYS A 495 9.29 -24.73 6.11
N ALA A 496 10.46 -24.16 5.86
CA ALA A 496 11.12 -24.24 4.56
C ALA A 496 11.49 -25.69 4.21
N THR A 497 11.45 -26.06 2.93
CA THR A 497 11.66 -27.47 2.50
C THR A 497 13.11 -27.94 2.65
N LYS A 498 14.11 -27.07 2.42
CA LYS A 498 15.53 -27.43 2.35
C LYS A 498 16.30 -27.28 3.67
N GLN A 499 15.73 -27.73 4.80
CA GLN A 499 16.30 -27.53 6.14
C GLN A 499 17.78 -27.94 6.24
N ARG A 500 18.16 -29.15 5.81
CA ARG A 500 19.55 -29.64 5.92
C ARG A 500 20.56 -28.71 5.24
N LYS A 501 20.23 -28.24 4.03
CA LYS A 501 21.07 -27.27 3.31
C LYS A 501 21.16 -25.96 4.09
N LEU A 502 20.03 -25.41 4.52
CA LEU A 502 19.99 -24.13 5.25
C LEU A 502 20.75 -24.19 6.58
N ILE A 503 20.63 -25.31 7.31
CA ILE A 503 21.40 -25.57 8.54
C ILE A 503 22.90 -25.58 8.24
N SER A 504 23.34 -26.29 7.19
CA SER A 504 24.75 -26.33 6.80
C SER A 504 25.32 -24.94 6.49
N TYR A 505 24.57 -24.12 5.75
CA TYR A 505 24.99 -22.73 5.46
C TYR A 505 25.05 -21.88 6.72
N TYR A 506 24.05 -22.01 7.60
CA TYR A 506 24.00 -21.25 8.84
C TYR A 506 25.14 -21.62 9.80
N LEU A 507 25.41 -22.91 9.98
CA LEU A 507 26.51 -23.40 10.83
C LEU A 507 27.88 -23.04 10.24
N ALA A 508 27.99 -22.93 8.92
CA ALA A 508 29.21 -22.47 8.23
C ALA A 508 29.32 -20.92 8.17
N ASP A 509 28.42 -20.19 8.83
CA ASP A 509 28.31 -18.72 8.79
C ASP A 509 28.17 -18.11 7.38
N LYS A 510 27.63 -18.89 6.43
CA LYS A 510 27.38 -18.49 5.04
C LYS A 510 25.98 -17.88 4.87
N TYR A 511 25.72 -16.79 5.57
CA TYR A 511 24.45 -16.06 5.49
C TYR A 511 24.64 -14.58 5.81
N GLN A 512 23.72 -13.76 5.32
CA GLN A 512 23.62 -12.35 5.71
C GLN A 512 22.51 -12.19 6.75
N TYR A 513 22.84 -11.63 7.91
CA TYR A 513 21.85 -11.27 8.93
C TYR A 513 21.14 -9.97 8.55
N LEU A 514 19.81 -9.93 8.64
CA LEU A 514 19.04 -8.72 8.29
C LEU A 514 18.50 -8.03 9.54
N TYR A 515 17.68 -8.73 10.32
CA TYR A 515 17.07 -8.22 11.55
C TYR A 515 16.46 -9.36 12.37
N THR A 516 15.91 -9.04 13.54
CA THR A 516 15.11 -9.96 14.35
C THR A 516 13.75 -9.35 14.65
N PHE A 517 12.74 -10.19 14.83
CA PHE A 517 11.41 -9.76 15.27
C PHE A 517 10.83 -10.75 16.27
N LYS A 518 9.89 -10.28 17.09
CA LYS A 518 9.07 -11.14 17.95
C LYS A 518 7.74 -11.38 17.26
N SER A 519 7.40 -12.66 17.10
CA SER A 519 6.07 -13.07 16.65
C SER A 519 5.03 -12.77 17.73
N ARG A 520 3.74 -12.88 17.37
CA ARG A 520 2.63 -12.69 18.30
C ARG A 520 2.68 -13.59 19.54
N ARG A 521 3.29 -14.77 19.43
CA ARG A 521 3.48 -15.71 20.55
C ARG A 521 4.68 -15.36 21.44
N GLY A 522 5.28 -14.19 21.27
CA GLY A 522 6.50 -13.77 21.97
C GLY A 522 7.78 -14.47 21.49
N ILE A 523 7.68 -15.33 20.47
CA ILE A 523 8.81 -16.10 19.96
C ILE A 523 9.65 -15.22 19.03
N THR A 524 10.94 -15.11 19.33
CA THR A 524 11.90 -14.38 18.52
C THR A 524 12.31 -15.19 17.29
N TYR A 525 12.30 -14.54 16.13
CA TYR A 525 12.83 -15.05 14.88
C TYR A 525 13.95 -14.14 14.38
N THR A 526 14.95 -14.76 13.77
CA THR A 526 16.05 -14.09 13.08
C THR A 526 15.82 -14.16 11.59
N VAL A 527 15.82 -13.01 10.93
CA VAL A 527 15.67 -12.90 9.48
C VAL A 527 17.05 -12.85 8.84
N LEU A 528 17.27 -13.73 7.88
CA LEU A 528 18.56 -13.95 7.25
C LEU A 528 18.40 -14.25 5.76
N LYS A 529 19.42 -13.93 4.96
CA LYS A 529 19.48 -14.19 3.53
C LYS A 529 20.56 -15.24 3.24
N ILE A 530 20.16 -16.33 2.59
CA ILE A 530 21.02 -17.45 2.17
C ILE A 530 20.80 -17.66 0.68
N ASP A 531 21.88 -17.69 -0.12
CA ASP A 531 21.83 -17.85 -1.58
C ASP A 531 20.77 -16.95 -2.25
N GLY A 532 20.75 -15.66 -1.87
CA GLY A 532 19.80 -14.69 -2.42
C GLY A 532 18.36 -14.80 -1.91
N THR A 533 18.00 -15.83 -1.13
CA THR A 533 16.65 -16.05 -0.60
C THR A 533 16.59 -15.68 0.88
N THR A 534 15.54 -14.96 1.28
CA THR A 534 15.32 -14.55 2.68
C THR A 534 14.47 -15.59 3.42
N TYR A 535 14.89 -15.93 4.64
CA TYR A 535 14.22 -16.86 5.53
C TYR A 535 14.08 -16.26 6.93
N SER A 536 13.08 -16.74 7.68
CA SER A 536 13.00 -16.55 9.12
C SER A 536 13.51 -17.80 9.82
N MET A 537 14.34 -17.67 10.85
CA MET A 537 14.97 -18.78 11.54
C MET A 537 14.79 -18.64 13.04
N ARG A 538 14.63 -19.77 13.74
CA ARG A 538 14.73 -19.84 15.19
C ARG A 538 15.38 -21.15 15.61
N TRP A 539 15.87 -21.21 16.84
CA TRP A 539 16.34 -22.46 17.44
C TRP A 539 15.17 -23.27 18.01
N GLU A 540 15.11 -24.57 17.70
CA GLU A 540 14.16 -25.52 18.27
C GLU A 540 14.91 -26.77 18.69
N LYS A 541 14.78 -27.15 19.97
CA LYS A 541 15.41 -28.37 20.53
C LYS A 541 16.90 -28.49 20.16
N GLY A 542 17.64 -27.38 20.22
CA GLY A 542 19.08 -27.35 19.92
C GLY A 542 19.47 -27.35 18.42
N SER A 543 18.52 -27.16 17.50
CA SER A 543 18.80 -27.07 16.06
C SER A 543 18.18 -25.83 15.43
N PRO A 544 18.83 -25.15 14.47
CA PRO A 544 18.23 -24.03 13.76
C PRO A 544 17.17 -24.55 12.77
N VAL A 545 15.97 -23.97 12.85
CA VAL A 545 14.82 -24.32 12.00
C VAL A 545 14.41 -23.10 11.19
N PHE A 546 14.29 -23.29 9.88
CA PHE A 546 14.01 -22.23 8.91
C PHE A 546 12.55 -22.25 8.46
N TYR A 547 12.02 -21.06 8.23
CA TYR A 547 10.67 -20.78 7.81
C TYR A 547 10.71 -19.83 6.63
N ASP A 548 9.70 -19.93 5.76
CA ASP A 548 9.50 -18.97 4.69
C ASP A 548 9.31 -17.57 5.27
N TYR A 549 10.04 -16.61 4.74
CA TYR A 549 9.95 -15.22 5.19
C TYR A 549 8.68 -14.56 4.63
N ARG A 550 7.85 -14.02 5.53
CA ARG A 550 6.74 -13.14 5.14
C ARG A 550 7.19 -11.70 5.23
N ASN A 551 7.41 -11.09 4.07
CA ASN A 551 7.95 -9.73 4.01
C ASN A 551 6.90 -8.69 4.46
N PRO A 552 7.15 -7.96 5.56
CA PRO A 552 6.19 -7.03 6.15
C PRO A 552 5.94 -5.79 5.27
N HIS A 553 6.80 -5.51 4.28
CA HIS A 553 6.58 -4.40 3.36
C HIS A 553 5.47 -4.68 2.34
N TYR A 554 5.15 -5.95 2.04
CA TYR A 554 4.00 -6.32 1.22
C TYR A 554 2.70 -6.25 2.02
N PHE A 555 2.70 -6.83 3.22
CA PHE A 555 1.53 -6.83 4.09
C PHE A 555 1.95 -6.68 5.55
N THR A 556 1.60 -5.54 6.13
CA THR A 556 1.58 -5.34 7.59
C THR A 556 0.12 -5.30 8.04
N TYR A 557 -0.20 -5.97 9.14
CA TYR A 557 -1.56 -6.08 9.67
C TYR A 557 -1.73 -5.23 10.93
N PHE A 558 -2.97 -4.77 11.19
CA PHE A 558 -3.28 -3.87 12.29
C PHE A 558 -4.58 -4.27 13.00
N SER A 559 -4.56 -4.24 14.33
CA SER A 559 -5.74 -4.34 15.19
C SER A 559 -6.28 -2.94 15.51
N LYS A 560 -7.55 -2.88 15.94
CA LYS A 560 -8.08 -1.67 16.58
C LYS A 560 -7.37 -1.49 17.93
N LYS A 561 -7.07 -0.24 18.30
CA LYS A 561 -6.66 0.07 19.67
C LYS A 561 -7.86 -0.11 20.58
N ASN A 562 -7.62 -0.71 21.74
CA ASN A 562 -8.62 -0.79 22.81
C ASN A 562 -8.80 0.57 23.48
#